data_AF-A0A7R9TVV3-F1
#
_entry.id   AF-A0A7R9TVV3-F1
#
_cell.length_a   1.000
_cell.length_b   1.000
_cell.length_c   1.000
_cell.angle_alpha   90.00
_cell.angle_beta   90.00
_cell.angle_gamma   90.00
#
_symmetry.space_group_name_H-M   'P 1'
#
loop_
_entity.id
_entity.type
_entity.pdbx_description
1 polymer ?
#
loop_
_entity_poly.entity_id
_entity_poly.type
_entity_poly.pdbx_seq_one_letter_code
_entity_poly.pdbx_strand_id
1 'polypeptide(L)'
;AAASASGALDGIDAVLGAPLLMPSAPTISDAACGSATPADAATVACSLAWAKAWMRELVAAFSPYALELDRRDASTQNTVSAKVICRCLGILQIESIMAEIFVRYPGV
;
A
#
# COMPACT_ATOMS: atom_id res chain seq x y z
N ALA A 1 22.70 11.75 27.78
CA ALA A 1 22.42 10.97 26.56
C ALA A 1 20.92 10.79 26.49
N ALA A 2 20.26 11.39 25.50
CA ALA A 2 18.83 11.20 25.29
C ALA A 2 18.61 9.73 24.92
N ALA A 3 17.82 9.01 25.73
CA ALA A 3 17.36 7.68 25.39
C ALA A 3 16.55 7.81 24.10
N SER A 4 17.12 7.36 22.97
CA SER A 4 16.37 7.14 21.74
C SER A 4 15.17 6.27 22.10
N ALA A 5 13.97 6.79 21.86
CA ALA A 5 12.72 6.12 22.18
C ALA A 5 12.82 4.63 21.80
N SER A 6 12.44 3.76 22.74
CA SER A 6 11.91 2.42 22.43
C SER A 6 11.14 2.50 21.12
N GLY A 7 11.32 1.54 20.19
CA GLY A 7 10.73 1.51 18.83
C GLY A 7 9.20 1.48 18.75
N ALA A 8 8.53 2.15 19.68
CA ALA A 8 7.13 2.46 19.70
C ALA A 8 6.81 3.39 18.52
N LEU A 9 5.99 2.88 17.60
CA LEU A 9 5.35 3.67 16.53
C LEU A 9 4.10 4.39 17.05
N ASP A 10 3.96 4.49 18.37
CA ASP A 10 2.89 5.20 19.07
C ASP A 10 2.89 6.67 18.61
N GLY A 11 1.83 7.09 17.93
CA GLY A 11 1.69 8.46 17.38
C GLY A 11 1.86 8.58 15.87
N ILE A 12 2.28 7.53 15.16
CA ILE A 12 2.28 7.48 13.69
C ILE A 12 1.47 6.32 13.10
N ASP A 13 0.78 5.55 13.94
CA ASP A 13 -0.11 4.44 13.57
C ASP A 13 -1.31 4.89 12.70
N ALA A 14 -1.68 6.17 12.76
CA ALA A 14 -2.66 6.78 11.86
C ALA A 14 -2.26 6.66 10.38
N VAL A 15 -0.95 6.74 10.07
CA VAL A 15 -0.43 6.62 8.71
C VAL A 15 -0.71 5.24 8.14
N LEU A 16 -0.68 4.21 8.98
CA LEU A 16 -0.98 2.84 8.56
C LEU A 16 -2.43 2.68 8.07
N GLY A 17 -3.35 3.53 8.53
CA GLY A 17 -4.76 3.58 8.09
C GLY A 17 -5.07 4.62 7.02
N ALA A 18 -4.13 5.50 6.68
CA ALA A 18 -4.40 6.64 5.80
C ALA A 18 -4.72 6.20 4.35
N PRO A 19 -5.77 6.77 3.71
CA PRO A 19 -6.05 6.50 2.30
C PRO A 19 -4.96 7.11 1.41
N LEU A 20 -4.61 6.42 0.33
CA LEU A 20 -3.79 6.97 -0.73
C LEU A 20 -4.71 7.57 -1.79
N LEU A 21 -4.58 8.88 -2.01
CA LEU A 21 -5.23 9.53 -3.14
C LEU A 21 -4.50 9.11 -4.41
N MET A 22 -5.09 8.15 -5.11
CA MET A 22 -4.60 7.64 -6.37
C MET A 22 -5.47 8.20 -7.49
N PRO A 23 -4.91 8.36 -8.72
CA PRO A 23 -5.75 8.43 -9.91
C PRO A 23 -6.76 7.29 -9.80
N SER A 24 -8.04 7.62 -9.93
CA SER A 24 -9.05 6.58 -9.91
C SER A 24 -8.66 5.57 -10.99
N ALA A 25 -8.90 4.30 -10.71
CA ALA A 25 -8.64 3.23 -11.66
C ALA A 25 -9.87 2.87 -12.51
N PRO A 26 -10.66 3.79 -13.13
CA PRO A 26 -11.50 3.40 -14.26
C PRO A 26 -10.66 2.78 -15.38
N THR A 27 -9.35 3.05 -15.42
CA THR A 27 -8.38 2.57 -16.41
C THR A 27 -8.20 1.05 -16.52
N ILE A 28 -8.91 0.26 -15.70
CA ILE A 28 -8.71 -1.21 -15.63
C ILE A 28 -10.01 -1.97 -15.89
N SER A 29 -11.16 -1.29 -15.83
CA SER A 29 -12.40 -1.87 -16.33
C SER A 29 -12.47 -1.68 -17.85
N ASP A 30 -12.75 -2.75 -18.60
CA ASP A 30 -12.96 -2.73 -20.05
C ASP A 30 -13.91 -1.61 -20.52
N ALA A 31 -14.87 -1.20 -19.68
CA ALA A 31 -15.83 -0.15 -20.01
C ALA A 31 -15.24 1.28 -20.03
N ALA A 32 -14.14 1.53 -19.34
CA ALA A 32 -13.52 2.87 -19.25
C ALA A 32 -12.14 2.94 -19.95
N CYS A 33 -11.55 1.80 -20.29
CA CYS A 33 -10.22 1.72 -20.90
C CYS A 33 -10.18 1.96 -22.42
N GLY A 34 -11.33 2.00 -23.11
CA GLY A 34 -11.38 2.27 -24.56
C GLY A 34 -10.85 3.64 -25.00
N SER A 35 -10.52 4.54 -24.05
CA SER A 35 -10.05 5.90 -24.31
C SER A 35 -8.66 6.24 -23.71
N ALA A 36 -8.04 5.35 -22.93
CA ALA A 36 -6.78 5.65 -22.25
C ALA A 36 -5.58 5.56 -23.21
N THR A 37 -4.78 6.62 -23.28
CA THR A 37 -3.58 6.66 -24.11
C THR A 37 -2.42 5.92 -23.43
N PRO A 38 -1.38 5.49 -24.18
CA PRO A 38 -0.18 4.91 -23.57
C PRO A 38 0.50 5.84 -22.54
N ALA A 39 0.40 7.16 -22.72
CA ALA A 39 0.93 8.13 -21.76
C ALA A 39 0.14 8.16 -20.44
N ASP A 40 -1.19 8.00 -20.52
CA ASP A 40 -2.04 7.86 -19.33
C ASP A 40 -1.72 6.55 -18.59
N ALA A 41 -1.57 5.46 -19.34
CA ALA A 41 -1.18 4.16 -18.80
C ALA A 41 0.17 4.23 -18.07
N ALA A 42 1.17 4.90 -18.65
CA ALA A 42 2.47 5.12 -18.01
C ALA A 42 2.36 5.93 -16.71
N THR A 43 1.55 7.01 -16.72
CA THR A 43 1.34 7.84 -15.53
C THR A 43 0.69 7.04 -14.40
N VAL A 44 -0.32 6.22 -14.72
CA VAL A 44 -0.99 5.33 -13.77
C VAL A 44 -0.02 4.27 -13.25
N ALA A 45 0.76 3.62 -14.13
CA ALA A 45 1.75 2.61 -13.74
C ALA A 45 2.83 3.18 -12.81
N CYS A 46 3.35 4.38 -13.09
CA CYS A 46 4.29 5.07 -12.21
C CYS A 46 3.66 5.39 -10.84
N SER A 47 2.43 5.89 -10.83
CA SER A 47 1.71 6.20 -9.59
C SER A 47 1.54 4.94 -8.73
N LEU A 48 1.14 3.83 -9.35
CA LEU A 48 0.97 2.54 -8.70
C LEU A 48 2.30 2.00 -8.16
N ALA A 49 3.40 2.14 -8.90
CA ALA A 49 4.72 1.75 -8.44
C ALA A 49 5.13 2.52 -7.16
N TRP A 50 4.88 3.83 -7.12
CA TRP A 50 5.10 4.65 -5.92
C TRP A 50 4.21 4.22 -4.75
N ALA A 51 2.92 4.00 -4.99
CA ALA A 51 1.99 3.53 -3.96
C ALA A 51 2.42 2.17 -3.38
N LYS A 52 2.86 1.26 -4.25
CA LYS A 52 3.39 -0.06 -3.87
C LYS A 52 4.64 0.06 -3.02
N ALA A 53 5.59 0.91 -3.42
CA ALA A 53 6.81 1.16 -2.65
C ALA A 53 6.45 1.70 -1.26
N TRP A 54 5.56 2.70 -1.19
CA TRP A 54 5.08 3.26 0.08
C TRP A 54 4.42 2.20 0.97
N MET A 55 3.53 1.36 0.44
CA MET A 55 2.92 0.29 1.23
C MET A 55 3.94 -0.72 1.74
N ARG A 56 5.00 -1.02 0.97
CA ARG A 56 6.09 -1.89 1.43
C ARG A 56 6.84 -1.29 2.61
N GLU A 57 7.13 0.01 2.57
CA GLU A 57 7.75 0.70 3.71
C GLU A 57 6.86 0.65 4.96
N LEU A 58 5.54 0.85 4.81
CA LEU A 58 4.59 0.71 5.92
C LEU A 58 4.57 -0.72 6.48
N VAL A 59 4.53 -1.74 5.63
CA VAL A 59 4.58 -3.13 6.09
C VAL A 59 5.90 -3.43 6.81
N ALA A 60 7.03 -2.98 6.27
CA ALA A 60 8.35 -3.19 6.87
C ALA A 60 8.48 -2.51 8.24
N ALA A 61 7.98 -1.28 8.37
CA ALA A 61 8.01 -0.53 9.62
C ALA A 61 7.06 -1.12 10.69
N PHE A 62 5.82 -1.44 10.32
CA PHE A 62 4.78 -1.80 11.31
C PHE A 62 4.68 -3.30 11.61
N SER A 63 5.22 -4.20 10.80
CA SER A 63 5.14 -5.65 11.09
C SER A 63 5.85 -6.07 12.39
N PRO A 64 7.08 -5.60 12.69
CA PRO A 64 7.72 -5.90 13.97
C PRO A 64 6.95 -5.33 15.16
N TYR A 65 6.47 -4.10 15.03
CA TYR A 65 5.68 -3.41 16.06
C TYR A 65 4.34 -4.11 16.32
N ALA A 66 3.66 -4.57 15.28
CA ALA A 66 2.45 -5.39 15.39
C ALA A 66 2.71 -6.67 16.19
N LEU A 67 3.81 -7.37 15.88
CA LEU A 67 4.21 -8.58 16.60
C LEU A 67 4.58 -8.33 18.07
N GLU A 68 5.14 -7.16 18.38
CA GLU A 68 5.42 -6.75 19.76
C GLU A 68 4.15 -6.42 20.55
N LEU A 69 3.19 -5.73 19.93
CA LEU A 69 1.88 -5.46 20.52
C LEU A 69 1.11 -6.77 20.77
N ASP A 70 1.13 -7.69 19.81
CA ASP A 70 0.48 -9.01 19.92
C ASP A 70 1.01 -9.82 21.11
N ARG A 71 2.29 -9.63 21.49
CA ARG A 71 2.87 -10.27 22.67
C ARG A 71 2.49 -9.60 23.99
N ARG A 72 2.13 -8.31 23.97
CA ARG A 72 1.87 -7.50 25.18
C ARG A 72 0.40 -7.45 25.56
N ASP A 73 -0.52 -7.39 24.59
CA ASP A 73 -1.95 -7.27 24.87
C ASP A 73 -2.80 -7.85 23.72
N ALA A 74 -3.58 -8.89 24.03
CA ALA A 74 -4.45 -9.57 23.07
C ALA A 74 -5.71 -8.76 22.70
N SER A 75 -6.01 -7.64 23.38
CA SER A 75 -7.19 -6.82 23.06
C SER A 75 -6.93 -5.81 21.93
N THR A 76 -5.71 -5.28 21.82
CA THR A 76 -5.23 -4.39 20.74
C THR A 76 -4.85 -5.16 19.46
N GLN A 77 -4.70 -6.48 19.61
CA GLN A 77 -4.37 -7.54 18.63
C GLN A 77 -4.98 -7.33 17.24
N ASN A 78 -6.18 -6.76 17.17
CA ASN A 78 -6.97 -6.80 15.94
C ASN A 78 -6.81 -5.56 15.05
N THR A 79 -6.22 -4.46 15.53
CA THR A 79 -6.27 -3.20 14.76
C THR A 79 -4.99 -2.94 13.96
N VAL A 80 -3.81 -3.08 14.56
CA VAL A 80 -2.55 -2.82 13.86
C VAL A 80 -2.22 -3.95 12.89
N SER A 81 -2.27 -5.21 13.35
CA SER A 81 -2.03 -6.40 12.52
C SER A 81 -3.00 -6.47 11.34
N ALA A 82 -4.29 -6.18 11.54
CA ALA A 82 -5.26 -6.12 10.45
C ALA A 82 -4.94 -5.01 9.44
N LYS A 83 -4.54 -3.81 9.90
CA LYS A 83 -4.13 -2.74 8.98
C LYS A 83 -2.87 -3.12 8.19
N VAL A 84 -1.88 -3.78 8.81
CA VAL A 84 -0.70 -4.32 8.09
C VAL A 84 -1.14 -5.33 7.02
N ILE A 85 -2.03 -6.26 7.36
CA ILE A 85 -2.59 -7.23 6.40
C ILE A 85 -3.32 -6.51 5.26
N CYS A 86 -4.12 -5.48 5.55
CA CYS A 86 -4.76 -4.66 4.52
C CYS A 86 -3.74 -3.99 3.59
N ARG A 87 -2.58 -3.57 4.08
CA ARG A 87 -1.50 -3.05 3.23
C ARG A 87 -0.86 -4.14 2.37
N CYS A 88 -0.65 -5.34 2.89
CA CYS A 88 -0.22 -6.48 2.08
C CYS A 88 -1.22 -6.81 0.97
N LEU A 89 -2.52 -6.82 1.27
CA LEU A 89 -3.57 -7.02 0.26
C LEU A 89 -3.58 -5.89 -0.78
N GLY A 90 -3.37 -4.64 -0.37
CA GLY A 90 -3.23 -3.51 -1.30
C GLY A 90 -2.04 -3.65 -2.25
N ILE A 91 -0.91 -4.18 -1.77
CA ILE A 91 0.26 -4.49 -2.63
C ILE A 91 -0.11 -5.53 -3.68
N LEU A 92 -0.80 -6.61 -3.31
CA LEU A 92 -1.23 -7.64 -4.26
C LEU A 92 -2.22 -7.11 -5.30
N GLN A 93 -3.16 -6.25 -4.89
CA GLN A 93 -4.07 -5.59 -5.81
C GLN A 93 -3.32 -4.70 -6.80
N ILE A 94 -2.37 -3.89 -6.33
CA ILE A 94 -1.53 -3.07 -7.22
C ILE A 94 -0.74 -3.95 -8.19
N GLU A 95 -0.16 -5.06 -7.73
CA GLU A 95 0.57 -5.99 -8.60
C GLU A 95 -0.31 -6.58 -9.70
N SER A 96 -1.54 -6.98 -9.36
CA SER A 96 -2.52 -7.47 -10.35
C SER A 96 -2.83 -6.41 -11.40
N ILE A 97 -3.12 -5.19 -10.94
CA ILE A 97 -3.43 -4.06 -11.80
C ILE A 97 -2.26 -3.73 -12.74
N MET A 98 -1.03 -3.69 -12.20
CA MET A 98 0.16 -3.40 -13.00
C MET A 98 0.38 -4.46 -14.07
N ALA A 99 0.16 -5.74 -13.75
CA ALA A 99 0.25 -6.83 -14.71
C ALA A 99 -0.76 -6.63 -15.87
N GLU A 100 -2.00 -6.23 -15.57
CA GLU A 100 -3.00 -5.93 -16.60
C GLU A 100 -2.59 -4.75 -17.51
N ILE A 101 -2.04 -3.69 -16.92
CA ILE A 101 -1.52 -2.53 -17.68
C ILE A 101 -0.38 -2.98 -18.61
N PHE A 102 0.57 -3.78 -18.14
CA PHE A 102 1.71 -4.23 -18.96
C PHE A 102 1.31 -5.19 -20.07
N VAL A 103 0.27 -5.99 -19.87
CA VAL A 103 -0.31 -6.84 -20.93
C VAL A 103 -0.99 -5.98 -22.00
N ARG A 104 -1.72 -4.94 -21.58
CA ARG A 104 -2.51 -4.08 -22.50
C ARG A 104 -1.66 -3.02 -23.21
N TYR A 105 -0.61 -2.51 -22.57
CA TYR A 105 0.27 -1.47 -23.08
C TYR A 105 1.74 -1.92 -23.01
N PRO A 106 2.21 -2.76 -23.93
CA PRO A 106 3.59 -3.22 -23.94
C PRO A 106 4.56 -2.04 -24.13
N GLY A 107 5.49 -1.85 -23.20
CA GLY A 107 6.48 -0.76 -23.23
C GLY A 107 6.19 0.43 -22.31
N VAL A 108 5.03 0.41 -21.64
CA VAL A 108 4.85 1.05 -20.33
C VAL A 108 5.55 0.20 -19.27
#